data_AF-E6VRF1-F1
#
_entry.id   AF-E6VRF1-F1
#
_cell.length_a   1.000
_cell.length_b   1.000
_cell.length_c   1.000
_cell.angle_alpha   90.00
_cell.angle_beta   90.00
_cell.angle_gamma   90.00
#
_symmetry.space_group_name_H-M   'P 1'
#
loop_
_entity.id
_entity.type
_entity.pdbx_description
1 polymer ?
#
loop_
_entity_poly.entity_id
_entity_poly.type
_entity_poly.pdbx_seq_one_letter_code
_entity_poly.pdbx_strand_id
1 'polypeptide(L)'
;MEKGRRLLFWAGILFVFAAASVVFLEARGLEAQANAPASVRVDGVIIDTLAGYGKLELPVVTFYHDQHTDALAKQGKDCASCHKKDADGKLSTKFMRLADESAADIKEIYHSECLGCHQEMADTGQKTGPLDGQCRSCHVDKSEDTAWQPIAMDLNLHARHVQATGGDEKCATCHHQYDETLKKTVEAKGKEENCRNCHLAEPTKDETGLLVSSYSQSAHSACVSCHQDFAAQKKDTGPVTCAGCHSVEEQARIKVVKDLPRLKRGQPNATLLVTMAGDKPKASMGPVAFNHEKHETAVNDCRSCHEGKGTMDGKFFELAGDMHLRTNMQGCIGCHDAKQEEKLVCAGCHGQMPVNKAPSQDSCAKCHDSSLKDLYIDGAVPAKEVAAARAAEAVALRDLRVATIAVEDIPETVTIGSLSVTYEPSKLPHRKIVERLIKDMQGDTLAGYFHGQDTLMCQGCHHNSPASKTPPKCASCHGAPFDPATPDRPGLKAAYHGQCMSCHTAMKLEKPSNTGCGDADGCHKTK
;
A
#
# COMPACT_ATOMS: atom_id res chain seq x y z
N MET A 1 -33.30 46.46 -59.66
CA MET A 1 -32.69 46.63 -58.32
C MET A 1 -33.04 45.50 -57.33
N GLU A 2 -33.89 44.52 -57.67
CA GLU A 2 -34.28 43.45 -56.71
C GLU A 2 -33.25 42.32 -56.53
N LYS A 3 -32.49 41.94 -57.58
CA LYS A 3 -31.55 40.82 -57.51
C LYS A 3 -30.33 41.09 -56.61
N GLY A 4 -29.80 42.31 -56.61
CA GLY A 4 -28.68 42.71 -55.74
C GLY A 4 -29.05 42.76 -54.26
N ARG A 5 -30.30 43.12 -53.95
CA ARG A 5 -30.81 43.18 -52.58
C ARG A 5 -30.98 41.78 -51.96
N ARG A 6 -31.39 40.78 -52.77
CA ARG A 6 -31.45 39.37 -52.33
C ARG A 6 -30.06 38.77 -52.10
N LEU A 7 -29.07 39.08 -52.95
CA LEU A 7 -27.69 38.60 -52.77
C LEU A 7 -27.02 39.17 -51.51
N LEU A 8 -27.20 40.46 -51.24
CA LEU A 8 -26.71 41.08 -49.99
C LEU A 8 -27.41 40.51 -48.74
N PHE A 9 -28.69 40.17 -48.85
CA PHE A 9 -29.43 39.55 -47.74
C PHE A 9 -28.91 38.14 -47.41
N TRP A 10 -28.63 37.31 -48.44
CA TRP A 10 -28.05 35.98 -48.24
C TRP A 10 -26.58 36.02 -47.77
N ALA A 11 -25.80 36.99 -48.23
CA ALA A 11 -24.43 37.21 -47.75
C ALA A 11 -24.39 37.63 -46.28
N GLY A 12 -25.32 38.49 -45.84
CA GLY A 12 -25.47 38.87 -44.43
C GLY A 12 -25.84 37.69 -43.53
N ILE A 13 -26.75 36.83 -43.98
CA ILE A 13 -27.14 35.61 -43.24
C ILE A 13 -25.95 34.66 -43.10
N LEU A 14 -25.20 34.41 -44.18
CA LEU A 14 -24.01 33.56 -44.13
C LEU A 14 -22.93 34.11 -43.19
N PHE A 15 -22.74 35.43 -43.15
CA PHE A 15 -21.79 36.06 -42.24
C PHE A 15 -22.20 35.92 -40.77
N VAL A 16 -23.50 36.08 -40.48
CA VAL A 16 -24.05 35.87 -39.12
C VAL A 16 -23.92 34.41 -38.70
N PHE A 17 -24.19 33.45 -39.60
CA PHE A 17 -23.99 32.03 -39.31
C PHE A 17 -22.51 31.69 -39.07
N ALA A 18 -21.59 32.23 -39.86
CA ALA A 18 -20.15 32.02 -39.67
C ALA A 18 -19.67 32.60 -38.34
N ALA A 19 -20.08 33.83 -38.00
CA ALA A 19 -19.76 34.46 -36.73
C ALA A 19 -20.35 33.69 -35.53
N ALA A 20 -21.60 33.26 -35.62
CA ALA A 20 -22.23 32.45 -34.58
C ALA A 20 -21.55 31.08 -34.43
N SER A 21 -21.08 30.47 -35.52
CA SER A 21 -20.36 29.20 -35.50
C SER A 21 -19.00 29.31 -34.82
N VAL A 22 -18.26 30.40 -35.06
CA VAL A 22 -16.98 30.68 -34.40
C VAL A 22 -17.20 30.93 -32.91
N VAL A 23 -18.22 31.72 -32.53
CA VAL A 23 -18.56 31.96 -31.13
C VAL A 23 -19.02 30.68 -30.42
N PHE A 24 -19.77 29.79 -31.09
CA PHE A 24 -20.16 28.49 -30.52
C PHE A 24 -18.99 27.51 -30.39
N LEU A 25 -18.00 27.55 -31.30
CA LEU A 25 -16.78 26.77 -31.21
C LEU A 25 -15.86 27.28 -30.09
N GLU A 26 -15.72 28.60 -29.93
CA GLU A 26 -15.00 29.21 -28.82
C GLU A 26 -15.69 28.95 -27.47
N ALA A 27 -17.03 29.03 -27.41
CA ALA A 27 -17.80 28.74 -26.20
C ALA A 27 -17.71 27.25 -25.78
N ARG A 28 -17.75 26.31 -26.74
CA ARG A 28 -17.53 24.88 -26.45
C ARG A 28 -16.08 24.57 -26.11
N GLY A 29 -15.12 25.30 -26.68
CA GLY A 29 -13.70 25.23 -26.30
C GLY A 29 -13.49 25.70 -24.85
N LEU A 30 -14.14 26.78 -24.46
CA LEU A 30 -14.16 27.32 -23.09
C LEU A 30 -14.86 26.38 -22.10
N GLU A 31 -15.99 25.77 -22.47
CA GLU A 31 -16.67 24.76 -21.62
C GLU A 31 -15.86 23.46 -21.51
N ALA A 32 -15.19 23.01 -22.58
CA ALA A 32 -14.32 21.83 -22.53
C ALA A 32 -13.05 22.08 -21.70
N GLN A 33 -12.55 23.33 -21.67
CA GLN A 33 -11.42 23.74 -20.85
C GLN A 33 -11.82 24.01 -19.40
N ALA A 34 -13.05 24.44 -19.14
CA ALA A 34 -13.62 24.59 -17.80
C ALA A 34 -14.07 23.26 -17.16
N ASN A 35 -14.35 22.23 -17.97
CA ASN A 35 -14.71 20.87 -17.54
C ASN A 35 -13.58 19.85 -17.72
N ALA A 36 -12.37 20.28 -18.10
CA ALA A 36 -11.20 19.44 -17.91
C ALA A 36 -11.02 19.24 -16.40
N PRO A 37 -10.95 18.01 -15.88
CA PRO A 37 -10.63 17.82 -14.48
C PRO A 37 -9.33 18.58 -14.21
N ALA A 38 -9.34 19.47 -13.20
CA ALA A 38 -8.14 20.15 -12.76
C ALA A 38 -7.06 19.07 -12.60
N SER A 39 -5.98 19.14 -13.39
CA SER A 39 -4.95 18.11 -13.34
C SER A 39 -4.36 18.16 -11.94
N VAL A 40 -4.73 17.21 -11.09
CA VAL A 40 -4.27 17.21 -9.71
C VAL A 40 -2.75 17.11 -9.73
N ARG A 41 -2.10 18.09 -9.10
CA ARG A 41 -0.65 18.30 -9.16
C ARG A 41 0.05 17.31 -8.23
N VAL A 42 1.25 16.89 -8.60
CA VAL A 42 2.13 16.07 -7.73
C VAL A 42 3.50 16.72 -7.51
N ASP A 43 3.72 17.88 -8.15
CA ASP A 43 4.98 18.61 -8.20
C ASP A 43 5.02 19.82 -7.25
N GLY A 44 4.00 19.98 -6.40
CA GLY A 44 3.94 21.06 -5.41
C GLY A 44 4.93 20.84 -4.26
N VAL A 45 5.99 21.62 -4.24
CA VAL A 45 6.98 21.69 -3.16
C VAL A 45 6.63 22.85 -2.24
N ILE A 46 6.36 22.55 -0.97
CA ILE A 46 6.14 23.58 0.06
C ILE A 46 7.50 24.09 0.52
N ILE A 47 7.78 25.37 0.28
CA ILE A 47 9.00 26.03 0.73
C ILE A 47 8.74 26.65 2.10
N ASP A 48 9.11 25.90 3.14
CA ASP A 48 8.94 26.26 4.55
C ASP A 48 10.24 26.26 5.34
N THR A 49 11.40 26.24 4.67
CA THR A 49 12.73 26.12 5.31
C THR A 49 12.95 27.12 6.45
N LEU A 50 12.40 28.34 6.33
CA LEU A 50 12.52 29.39 7.33
C LEU A 50 11.70 29.13 8.62
N ALA A 51 10.74 28.20 8.60
CA ALA A 51 9.95 27.84 9.77
C ALA A 51 10.82 27.23 10.88
N GLY A 52 11.95 26.60 10.51
CA GLY A 52 12.94 26.10 11.47
C GLY A 52 13.68 27.20 12.25
N TYR A 53 13.62 28.46 11.80
CA TYR A 53 14.27 29.61 12.44
C TYR A 53 13.32 30.47 13.26
N GLY A 54 12.00 30.22 13.18
CA GLY A 54 10.99 30.98 13.93
C GLY A 54 9.65 31.09 13.21
N LYS A 55 8.77 31.92 13.76
CA LYS A 55 7.44 32.16 13.18
C LYS A 55 7.57 32.90 11.85
N LEU A 56 6.91 32.39 10.81
CA LEU A 56 6.87 33.01 9.48
C LEU A 56 6.03 34.29 9.47
N GLU A 57 6.51 35.30 8.73
CA GLU A 57 5.83 36.60 8.53
C GLU A 57 4.73 36.52 7.46
N LEU A 58 4.90 35.62 6.49
CA LEU A 58 4.00 35.41 5.36
C LEU A 58 3.66 33.92 5.23
N PRO A 59 2.57 33.56 4.52
CA PRO A 59 2.28 32.17 4.16
C PRO A 59 3.46 31.52 3.43
N VAL A 60 3.58 30.20 3.52
CA VAL A 60 4.60 29.44 2.78
C VAL A 60 4.40 29.54 1.27
N VAL A 61 5.48 29.39 0.51
CA VAL A 61 5.41 29.38 -0.96
C VAL A 61 5.22 27.95 -1.43
N THR A 62 4.24 27.72 -2.32
CA THR A 62 4.12 26.46 -3.05
C THR A 62 4.80 26.61 -4.40
N PHE A 63 5.90 25.89 -4.59
CA PHE A 63 6.68 25.89 -5.81
C PHE A 63 6.37 24.64 -6.62
N TYR A 64 5.92 24.83 -7.85
CA TYR A 64 5.56 23.70 -8.71
C TYR A 64 6.73 23.27 -9.59
N HIS A 65 7.40 22.21 -9.18
CA HIS A 65 8.72 21.84 -9.69
C HIS A 65 8.70 21.38 -11.15
N ASP A 66 7.77 20.50 -11.54
CA ASP A 66 7.68 19.98 -12.91
C ASP A 66 7.33 21.09 -13.91
N GLN A 67 6.48 22.04 -13.50
CA GLN A 67 6.18 23.23 -14.28
C GLN A 67 7.44 24.06 -14.59
N HIS A 68 8.34 24.23 -13.63
CA HIS A 68 9.58 24.97 -13.83
C HIS A 68 10.57 24.18 -14.68
N THR A 69 10.75 22.88 -14.43
CA THR A 69 11.65 22.06 -15.24
C THR A 69 11.20 21.98 -16.70
N ASP A 70 9.89 21.91 -16.96
CA ASP A 70 9.35 21.91 -18.32
C ASP A 70 9.59 23.23 -19.05
N ALA A 71 9.51 24.36 -18.33
CA ALA A 71 9.77 25.68 -18.89
C ALA A 71 11.27 25.88 -19.20
N LEU A 72 12.16 25.44 -18.31
CA LEU A 72 13.61 25.56 -18.46
C LEU A 72 14.15 24.60 -19.53
N ALA A 73 13.64 23.38 -19.61
CA ALA A 73 14.04 22.41 -20.64
C ALA A 73 13.77 22.93 -22.06
N LYS A 74 12.66 23.66 -22.27
CA LYS A 74 12.35 24.31 -23.57
C LYS A 74 13.33 25.41 -23.95
N GLN A 75 14.05 25.96 -22.98
CA GLN A 75 15.11 26.95 -23.18
C GLN A 75 16.50 26.31 -23.28
N GLY A 76 16.60 24.97 -23.25
CA GLY A 76 17.89 24.26 -23.21
C GLY A 76 18.63 24.41 -21.88
N LYS A 77 17.97 24.89 -20.83
CA LYS A 77 18.49 24.98 -19.46
C LYS A 77 18.29 23.66 -18.73
N ASP A 78 19.17 23.36 -17.78
CA ASP A 78 19.15 22.14 -16.98
C ASP A 78 19.03 22.42 -15.48
N CYS A 79 19.16 21.38 -14.66
CA CYS A 79 19.07 21.44 -13.20
C CYS A 79 20.07 22.41 -12.56
N ALA A 80 21.22 22.66 -13.21
CA ALA A 80 22.25 23.56 -12.68
C ALA A 80 21.79 25.03 -12.68
N SER A 81 20.66 25.34 -13.34
CA SER A 81 20.01 26.66 -13.27
C SER A 81 19.47 26.98 -11.88
N CYS A 82 19.19 25.96 -11.05
CA CYS A 82 18.58 26.14 -9.73
C CYS A 82 19.28 25.34 -8.61
N HIS A 83 20.15 24.39 -8.96
CA HIS A 83 20.82 23.49 -8.02
C HIS A 83 22.33 23.57 -8.17
N LYS A 84 23.03 23.88 -7.07
CA LYS A 84 24.50 23.93 -7.04
C LYS A 84 25.08 22.52 -6.98
N LYS A 85 26.23 22.33 -7.63
CA LYS A 85 27.04 21.11 -7.48
C LYS A 85 27.98 21.23 -6.28
N ASP A 86 28.13 20.15 -5.53
CA ASP A 86 29.13 20.04 -4.47
C ASP A 86 30.53 19.75 -5.04
N ALA A 87 31.51 19.55 -4.15
CA ALA A 87 32.90 19.29 -4.52
C ALA A 87 33.08 17.97 -5.30
N ASP A 88 32.18 17.01 -5.13
CA ASP A 88 32.17 15.71 -5.83
C ASP A 88 31.37 15.78 -7.15
N GLY A 89 30.86 16.96 -7.51
CA GLY A 89 30.06 17.21 -8.70
C GLY A 89 28.59 16.79 -8.58
N LYS A 90 28.12 16.40 -7.39
CA LYS A 90 26.73 16.00 -7.15
C LYS A 90 25.85 17.22 -6.96
N LEU A 91 24.64 17.17 -7.51
CA LEU A 91 23.66 18.26 -7.36
C LEU A 91 23.06 18.26 -5.94
N SER A 92 23.14 19.41 -5.29
CA SER A 92 22.40 19.70 -4.06
C SER A 92 20.92 19.78 -4.36
N THR A 93 20.09 19.12 -3.56
CA THR A 93 18.63 19.24 -3.64
C THR A 93 18.11 20.56 -3.09
N LYS A 94 18.97 21.40 -2.50
CA LYS A 94 18.61 22.74 -2.03
C LYS A 94 18.65 23.74 -3.19
N PHE A 95 17.73 24.69 -3.17
CA PHE A 95 17.68 25.77 -4.15
C PHE A 95 18.85 26.75 -3.95
N MET A 96 19.70 26.84 -4.98
CA MET A 96 20.84 27.77 -5.13
C MET A 96 21.84 27.81 -3.96
N ARG A 97 21.96 26.73 -3.18
CA ARG A 97 22.88 26.63 -2.03
C ARG A 97 23.33 25.20 -1.72
N LEU A 98 24.41 25.08 -0.95
CA LEU A 98 24.95 23.79 -0.47
C LEU A 98 24.60 23.53 1.00
N ALA A 99 24.47 24.60 1.81
CA ALA A 99 24.11 24.54 3.22
C ALA A 99 23.10 25.63 3.57
N ASP A 100 22.38 25.43 4.68
CA ASP A 100 21.53 26.45 5.28
C ASP A 100 22.36 27.22 6.32
N GLU A 101 22.76 28.46 6.01
CA GLU A 101 23.63 29.28 6.88
C GLU A 101 22.82 30.10 7.88
N SER A 102 22.07 31.11 7.41
CA SER A 102 21.19 31.93 8.24
C SER A 102 19.83 32.15 7.59
N ALA A 103 18.82 32.47 8.41
CA ALA A 103 17.48 32.80 7.91
C ALA A 103 17.49 33.99 6.95
N ALA A 104 18.36 34.98 7.19
CA ALA A 104 18.49 36.16 6.34
C ALA A 104 19.05 35.78 4.96
N ASP A 105 20.11 34.97 4.93
CA ASP A 105 20.74 34.54 3.67
C ASP A 105 19.80 33.65 2.86
N ILE A 106 19.07 32.74 3.52
CA ILE A 106 18.08 31.88 2.84
C ILE A 106 16.94 32.73 2.24
N LYS A 107 16.44 33.72 2.99
CA LYS A 107 15.40 34.65 2.50
C LYS A 107 15.91 35.44 1.28
N GLU A 108 17.15 35.92 1.34
CA GLU A 108 17.78 36.67 0.25
C GLU A 108 17.97 35.79 -0.99
N ILE A 109 18.47 34.56 -0.83
CA ILE A 109 18.64 33.60 -1.94
C ILE A 109 17.30 33.33 -2.64
N TYR A 110 16.23 33.07 -1.89
CA TYR A 110 14.92 32.84 -2.52
C TYR A 110 14.41 34.06 -3.29
N HIS A 111 14.50 35.27 -2.74
CA HIS A 111 14.00 36.44 -3.44
C HIS A 111 14.88 36.82 -4.64
N SER A 112 16.20 36.89 -4.47
CA SER A 112 17.13 37.31 -5.52
C SER A 112 17.10 36.34 -6.72
N GLU A 113 17.20 35.04 -6.48
CA GLU A 113 17.28 34.04 -7.55
C GLU A 113 15.92 33.81 -8.23
N CYS A 114 14.82 33.73 -7.47
CA CYS A 114 13.49 33.56 -8.06
C CYS A 114 13.05 34.80 -8.86
N LEU A 115 13.14 35.99 -8.25
CA LEU A 115 12.69 37.23 -8.90
C LEU A 115 13.63 37.63 -10.04
N GLY A 116 14.94 37.36 -9.91
CA GLY A 116 15.91 37.61 -10.97
C GLY A 116 15.58 36.86 -12.25
N CYS A 117 15.34 35.54 -12.16
CA CYS A 117 14.93 34.75 -13.32
C CYS A 117 13.56 35.20 -13.86
N HIS A 118 12.60 35.51 -12.99
CA HIS A 118 11.29 35.95 -13.45
C HIS A 118 11.34 37.29 -14.19
N GLN A 119 12.17 38.22 -13.71
CA GLN A 119 12.36 39.53 -14.33
C GLN A 119 13.03 39.40 -15.69
N GLU A 120 14.11 38.62 -15.81
CA GLU A 120 14.79 38.39 -17.10
C GLU A 120 13.84 37.78 -18.14
N MET A 121 12.99 36.84 -17.72
CA MET A 121 11.98 36.25 -18.59
C MET A 121 10.90 37.26 -18.99
N ALA A 122 10.49 38.16 -18.08
CA ALA A 122 9.55 39.24 -18.39
C ALA A 122 10.13 40.21 -19.42
N ASP A 123 11.38 40.63 -19.23
CA ASP A 123 12.08 41.60 -20.08
C ASP A 123 12.27 41.08 -21.51
N THR A 124 12.36 39.76 -21.66
CA THR A 124 12.46 39.08 -22.96
C THR A 124 11.10 38.67 -23.54
N GLY A 125 9.99 39.07 -22.92
CA GLY A 125 8.64 38.79 -23.40
C GLY A 125 8.21 37.32 -23.27
N GLN A 126 8.91 36.54 -22.44
CA GLN A 126 8.60 35.13 -22.20
C GLN A 126 7.51 34.98 -21.13
N LYS A 127 6.79 33.85 -21.14
CA LYS A 127 5.87 33.50 -20.06
C LYS A 127 6.68 33.27 -18.78
N THR A 128 6.41 34.06 -17.75
CA THR A 128 7.18 34.08 -16.50
C THR A 128 6.28 33.92 -15.26
N GLY A 129 6.91 33.79 -14.10
CA GLY A 129 6.26 33.77 -12.79
C GLY A 129 6.06 35.18 -12.20
N PRO A 130 5.69 35.26 -10.90
CA PRO A 130 5.44 36.53 -10.23
C PRO A 130 6.67 37.45 -10.15
N LEU A 131 6.44 38.75 -10.32
CA LEU A 131 7.44 39.81 -10.25
C LEU A 131 7.50 40.44 -8.86
N ASP A 132 8.46 41.35 -8.66
CA ASP A 132 8.58 42.11 -7.43
C ASP A 132 7.28 42.89 -7.12
N GLY A 133 6.94 42.98 -5.83
CA GLY A 133 5.68 43.54 -5.34
C GLY A 133 4.45 42.62 -5.46
N GLN A 134 4.55 41.47 -6.14
CA GLN A 134 3.47 40.49 -6.25
C GLN A 134 3.50 39.44 -5.13
N CYS A 135 3.69 39.89 -3.87
CA CYS A 135 3.96 39.00 -2.73
C CYS A 135 2.96 37.85 -2.60
N ARG A 136 1.65 38.14 -2.78
CA ARG A 136 0.56 37.16 -2.66
C ARG A 136 0.38 36.23 -3.85
N SER A 137 1.17 36.39 -4.91
CA SER A 137 1.22 35.44 -6.02
C SER A 137 2.16 34.27 -5.72
N CYS A 138 3.15 34.46 -4.84
CA CYS A 138 4.00 33.38 -4.32
C CYS A 138 3.52 32.89 -2.94
N HIS A 139 3.20 33.83 -2.04
CA HIS A 139 2.78 33.55 -0.66
C HIS A 139 1.26 33.43 -0.58
N VAL A 140 0.74 32.22 -0.79
CA VAL A 140 -0.70 31.91 -0.80
C VAL A 140 -1.11 31.13 0.45
N ASP A 141 -2.27 31.46 1.03
CA ASP A 141 -2.76 30.85 2.29
C ASP A 141 -3.22 29.39 2.12
N LYS A 142 -3.57 28.97 0.89
CA LYS A 142 -4.02 27.61 0.59
C LYS A 142 -3.44 27.15 -0.75
N SER A 143 -2.64 26.10 -0.72
CA SER A 143 -2.19 25.40 -1.92
C SER A 143 -3.29 24.46 -2.44
N GLU A 144 -3.20 24.10 -3.71
CA GLU A 144 -4.07 23.06 -4.29
C GLU A 144 -3.83 21.70 -3.63
N ASP A 145 -4.86 20.86 -3.62
CA ASP A 145 -4.73 19.47 -3.15
C ASP A 145 -3.75 18.71 -4.06
N THR A 146 -2.90 17.89 -3.45
CA THR A 146 -1.89 17.11 -4.16
C THR A 146 -2.34 15.68 -4.40
N ALA A 147 -2.07 15.14 -5.58
CA ALA A 147 -2.24 13.72 -5.92
C ALA A 147 -0.99 12.91 -5.60
N TRP A 148 0.02 13.51 -4.96
CA TRP A 148 1.29 12.88 -4.67
C TRP A 148 1.11 11.54 -3.95
N GLN A 149 1.79 10.52 -4.46
CA GLN A 149 1.89 9.21 -3.84
C GLN A 149 3.34 8.90 -3.44
N PRO A 150 3.55 8.19 -2.31
CA PRO A 150 4.86 7.66 -2.01
C PRO A 150 5.28 6.64 -3.07
N ILE A 151 6.56 6.62 -3.39
CA ILE A 151 7.18 5.53 -4.15
C ILE A 151 8.01 4.67 -3.19
N ALA A 152 7.93 3.36 -3.40
CA ALA A 152 8.71 2.38 -2.65
C ALA A 152 9.48 1.47 -3.62
N MET A 153 10.65 1.04 -3.18
CA MET A 153 11.37 -0.05 -3.83
C MET A 153 10.78 -1.37 -3.35
N ASP A 154 9.68 -1.80 -3.97
CA ASP A 154 9.23 -3.18 -3.81
C ASP A 154 10.28 -4.16 -4.37
N LEU A 155 10.14 -5.45 -4.08
CA LEU A 155 11.09 -6.46 -4.54
C LEU A 155 11.25 -6.44 -6.07
N ASN A 156 10.20 -6.10 -6.81
CA ASN A 156 10.22 -6.10 -8.27
C ASN A 156 11.04 -4.94 -8.84
N LEU A 157 10.76 -3.72 -8.39
CA LEU A 157 11.50 -2.52 -8.76
C LEU A 157 12.94 -2.60 -8.27
N HIS A 158 13.17 -3.15 -7.07
CA HIS A 158 14.51 -3.42 -6.56
C HIS A 158 15.28 -4.38 -7.49
N ALA A 159 14.67 -5.48 -7.92
CA ALA A 159 15.32 -6.43 -8.83
C ALA A 159 15.69 -5.80 -10.17
N ARG A 160 14.88 -4.86 -10.68
CA ARG A 160 15.25 -4.10 -11.89
C ARG A 160 16.51 -3.26 -11.69
N HIS A 161 16.66 -2.63 -10.53
CA HIS A 161 17.87 -1.87 -10.22
C HIS A 161 19.07 -2.80 -10.12
N VAL A 162 18.96 -3.92 -9.41
CA VAL A 162 20.03 -4.93 -9.31
C VAL A 162 20.46 -5.42 -10.70
N GLN A 163 19.51 -5.72 -11.58
CA GLN A 163 19.80 -6.14 -12.96
C GLN A 163 20.51 -5.04 -13.77
N ALA A 164 20.11 -3.79 -13.59
CA ALA A 164 20.67 -2.65 -14.33
C ALA A 164 22.06 -2.22 -13.82
N THR A 165 22.36 -2.40 -12.53
CA THR A 165 23.61 -1.92 -11.91
C THR A 165 24.73 -2.96 -11.85
N GLY A 166 24.52 -4.15 -12.44
CA GLY A 166 25.55 -5.17 -12.58
C GLY A 166 25.43 -6.39 -11.65
N GLY A 167 24.24 -6.62 -11.09
CA GLY A 167 23.88 -7.84 -10.36
C GLY A 167 24.16 -7.82 -8.86
N ASP A 168 23.99 -8.98 -8.22
CA ASP A 168 24.02 -9.18 -6.76
C ASP A 168 25.36 -8.82 -6.08
N GLU A 169 26.42 -8.57 -6.85
CA GLU A 169 27.74 -8.17 -6.35
C GLU A 169 27.93 -6.64 -6.34
N LYS A 170 26.88 -5.88 -6.68
CA LYS A 170 26.93 -4.40 -6.81
C LYS A 170 26.02 -3.67 -5.82
N CYS A 171 25.68 -4.31 -4.70
CA CYS A 171 24.90 -3.73 -3.60
C CYS A 171 25.45 -2.38 -3.12
N ALA A 172 26.78 -2.24 -3.07
CA ALA A 172 27.50 -1.04 -2.65
C ALA A 172 27.26 0.20 -3.54
N THR A 173 26.63 0.04 -4.69
CA THR A 173 26.20 1.16 -5.53
C THR A 173 25.17 2.04 -4.80
N CYS A 174 24.38 1.43 -3.91
CA CYS A 174 23.31 2.12 -3.19
C CYS A 174 23.40 1.94 -1.67
N HIS A 175 23.71 0.73 -1.20
CA HIS A 175 23.79 0.44 0.23
C HIS A 175 25.13 0.82 0.81
N HIS A 176 25.09 1.40 2.01
CA HIS A 176 26.28 1.78 2.75
C HIS A 176 26.05 1.63 4.26
N GLN A 177 27.15 1.53 4.98
CA GLN A 177 27.18 1.62 6.44
C GLN A 177 28.27 2.60 6.85
N TYR A 178 28.05 3.39 7.88
CA TYR A 178 29.09 4.26 8.42
C TYR A 178 30.12 3.44 9.21
N ASP A 179 31.40 3.61 8.89
CA ASP A 179 32.52 3.02 9.63
C ASP A 179 33.16 4.10 10.52
N GLU A 180 33.07 3.93 11.84
CA GLU A 180 33.61 4.87 12.82
C GLU A 180 35.13 4.98 12.79
N THR A 181 35.83 3.89 12.45
CA THR A 181 37.28 3.85 12.40
C THR A 181 37.79 4.63 11.19
N LEU A 182 37.13 4.46 10.05
CA LEU A 182 37.47 5.12 8.80
C LEU A 182 36.80 6.49 8.62
N LYS A 183 35.84 6.83 9.50
CA LYS A 183 35.02 8.06 9.47
C LYS A 183 34.38 8.33 8.11
N LYS A 184 33.90 7.26 7.47
CA LYS A 184 33.27 7.32 6.14
C LYS A 184 32.29 6.18 5.96
N THR A 185 31.42 6.32 4.97
CA THR A 185 30.55 5.22 4.54
C THR A 185 31.36 4.17 3.77
N VAL A 186 31.06 2.90 4.03
CA VAL A 186 31.70 1.72 3.43
C VAL A 186 30.64 0.70 2.99
N GLU A 187 31.06 -0.21 2.11
CA GLU A 187 30.30 -1.40 1.78
C GLU A 187 30.29 -2.37 2.97
N ALA A 188 29.11 -2.88 3.29
CA ALA A 188 28.92 -3.92 4.30
C ALA A 188 28.11 -5.07 3.71
N LYS A 189 28.78 -5.97 2.97
CA LYS A 189 28.15 -7.10 2.28
C LYS A 189 27.34 -7.97 3.25
N GLY A 190 26.09 -8.26 2.89
CA GLY A 190 25.17 -9.04 3.72
C GLY A 190 24.53 -8.25 4.87
N LYS A 191 24.81 -6.94 4.96
CA LYS A 191 24.20 -6.01 5.92
C LYS A 191 23.28 -4.98 5.26
N GLU A 192 22.96 -5.17 3.98
CA GLU A 192 22.04 -4.30 3.25
C GLU A 192 20.69 -4.23 3.97
N GLU A 193 20.13 -3.03 4.05
CA GLU A 193 18.86 -2.75 4.73
C GLU A 193 18.10 -1.59 4.07
N ASN A 194 16.84 -1.40 4.47
CA ASN A 194 16.02 -0.34 3.94
C ASN A 194 16.55 1.03 4.39
N CYS A 195 16.59 2.01 3.47
CA CYS A 195 17.09 3.35 3.76
C CYS A 195 16.40 3.97 4.99
N ARG A 196 15.10 3.69 5.18
CA ARG A 196 14.27 4.25 6.26
C ARG A 196 14.61 3.70 7.65
N ASN A 197 15.49 2.70 7.77
CA ASN A 197 15.97 2.24 9.08
C ASN A 197 16.94 3.24 9.72
N CYS A 198 17.65 4.03 8.90
CA CYS A 198 18.59 5.05 9.35
C CYS A 198 18.17 6.46 8.93
N HIS A 199 17.68 6.63 7.70
CA HIS A 199 17.19 7.91 7.20
C HIS A 199 15.71 8.09 7.57
N LEU A 200 15.46 8.78 8.67
CA LEU A 200 14.12 9.02 9.20
C LEU A 200 13.40 10.18 8.49
N ALA A 201 12.17 10.48 8.90
CA ALA A 201 11.39 11.59 8.33
C ALA A 201 12.15 12.93 8.44
N GLU A 202 12.78 13.17 9.59
CA GLU A 202 13.62 14.33 9.85
C GLU A 202 15.09 13.95 9.96
N PRO A 203 16.03 14.88 9.69
CA PRO A 203 17.44 14.67 9.96
C PRO A 203 17.66 14.37 11.46
N THR A 204 18.47 13.36 11.76
CA THR A 204 18.75 12.95 13.13
C THR A 204 20.25 12.74 13.34
N LYS A 205 20.71 12.83 14.60
CA LYS A 205 22.06 12.40 14.94
C LYS A 205 22.02 10.94 15.35
N ASP A 206 22.92 10.14 14.80
CA ASP A 206 23.08 8.76 15.24
C ASP A 206 23.81 8.67 16.60
N GLU A 207 24.06 7.44 17.06
CA GLU A 207 24.74 7.15 18.33
C GLU A 207 26.17 7.70 18.40
N THR A 208 26.78 7.98 17.25
CA THR A 208 28.13 8.55 17.12
C THR A 208 28.12 10.09 17.08
N GLY A 209 26.92 10.68 17.04
CA GLY A 209 26.72 12.12 16.89
C GLY A 209 26.78 12.61 15.43
N LEU A 210 26.89 11.71 14.46
CA LEU A 210 26.88 12.04 13.03
C LEU A 210 25.48 12.43 12.58
N LEU A 211 25.37 13.52 11.81
CA LEU A 211 24.11 13.95 11.24
C LEU A 211 23.73 13.06 10.05
N VAL A 212 22.65 12.30 10.20
CA VAL A 212 22.03 11.48 9.16
C VAL A 212 20.90 12.29 8.52
N SER A 213 20.97 12.45 7.20
CA SER A 213 19.95 13.16 6.41
C SER A 213 18.60 12.45 6.45
N SER A 214 17.52 13.21 6.24
CA SER A 214 16.17 12.64 6.14
C SER A 214 16.04 11.69 4.96
N TYR A 215 15.02 10.82 5.01
CA TYR A 215 14.69 9.92 3.91
C TYR A 215 14.46 10.67 2.61
N SER A 216 13.68 11.76 2.64
CA SER A 216 13.38 12.56 1.46
C SER A 216 14.65 13.12 0.82
N GLN A 217 15.52 13.73 1.62
CA GLN A 217 16.78 14.29 1.12
C GLN A 217 17.69 13.20 0.54
N SER A 218 17.81 12.07 1.25
CA SER A 218 18.69 10.97 0.86
C SER A 218 18.20 10.27 -0.40
N ALA A 219 16.89 10.03 -0.50
CA ALA A 219 16.27 9.41 -1.67
C ALA A 219 16.36 10.31 -2.91
N HIS A 220 16.04 11.61 -2.78
CA HIS A 220 16.15 12.52 -3.92
C HIS A 220 17.61 12.68 -4.39
N SER A 221 18.56 12.81 -3.46
CA SER A 221 19.98 12.92 -3.82
C SER A 221 20.53 11.64 -4.46
N ALA A 222 20.20 10.46 -3.94
CA ALA A 222 20.73 9.21 -4.48
C ALA A 222 20.04 8.79 -5.78
N CYS A 223 18.70 8.75 -5.79
CA CYS A 223 17.93 8.21 -6.90
C CYS A 223 17.96 9.14 -8.12
N VAL A 224 17.64 10.42 -7.93
CA VAL A 224 17.50 11.36 -9.05
C VAL A 224 18.85 11.64 -9.69
N SER A 225 19.93 11.81 -8.90
CA SER A 225 21.26 12.02 -9.47
C SER A 225 21.74 10.80 -10.28
N CYS A 226 21.55 9.58 -9.78
CA CYS A 226 21.88 8.37 -10.54
C CYS A 226 21.06 8.28 -11.84
N HIS A 227 19.76 8.60 -11.77
CA HIS A 227 18.91 8.60 -12.96
C HIS A 227 19.35 9.63 -14.00
N GLN A 228 19.77 10.82 -13.56
CA GLN A 228 20.33 11.86 -14.41
C GLN A 228 21.65 11.44 -15.06
N ASP A 229 22.54 10.78 -14.31
CA ASP A 229 23.81 10.29 -14.85
C ASP A 229 23.59 9.25 -15.96
N PHE A 230 22.62 8.34 -15.77
CA PHE A 230 22.25 7.37 -16.79
C PHE A 230 21.55 8.04 -17.99
N ALA A 231 20.70 9.04 -17.76
CA ALA A 231 20.07 9.84 -18.82
C ALA A 231 21.13 10.56 -19.67
N ALA A 232 22.13 11.19 -19.05
CA ALA A 232 23.24 11.85 -19.73
C ALA A 232 24.07 10.87 -20.57
N GLN A 233 24.21 9.62 -20.10
CA GLN A 233 24.84 8.53 -20.83
C GLN A 233 23.93 7.88 -21.90
N LYS A 234 22.69 8.38 -22.08
CA LYS A 234 21.67 7.82 -22.99
C LYS A 234 21.38 6.34 -22.72
N LYS A 235 21.47 5.92 -21.45
CA LYS A 235 21.08 4.58 -20.98
C LYS A 235 19.63 4.58 -20.54
N ASP A 236 19.00 3.41 -20.57
CA ASP A 236 17.73 3.19 -19.90
C ASP A 236 17.88 3.56 -18.42
N THR A 237 16.96 4.39 -17.93
CA THR A 237 17.05 4.99 -16.60
C THR A 237 15.66 5.16 -15.97
N GLY A 238 15.63 5.52 -14.69
CA GLY A 238 14.40 5.87 -14.01
C GLY A 238 13.99 7.34 -14.21
N PRO A 239 12.81 7.70 -13.70
CA PRO A 239 12.26 9.06 -13.81
C PRO A 239 13.11 10.11 -13.07
N VAL A 240 13.11 11.34 -13.59
CA VAL A 240 13.77 12.51 -12.97
C VAL A 240 12.79 13.65 -12.66
N THR A 241 11.51 13.51 -13.03
CA THR A 241 10.42 14.44 -12.73
C THR A 241 9.66 13.99 -11.48
N CYS A 242 8.97 14.92 -10.82
CA CYS A 242 8.13 14.62 -9.66
C CYS A 242 7.04 13.63 -10.06
N ALA A 243 6.31 13.90 -11.15
CA ALA A 243 5.25 13.04 -11.63
C ALA A 243 5.71 11.65 -12.06
N GLY A 244 6.94 11.53 -12.58
CA GLY A 244 7.51 10.25 -12.98
C GLY A 244 7.68 9.27 -11.81
N CYS A 245 7.91 9.78 -10.59
CA CYS A 245 7.99 8.96 -9.37
C CYS A 245 6.67 8.91 -8.59
N HIS A 246 5.96 10.04 -8.51
CA HIS A 246 4.94 10.27 -7.48
C HIS A 246 3.50 10.33 -7.99
N SER A 247 3.25 10.09 -9.28
CA SER A 247 1.89 9.93 -9.81
C SER A 247 1.47 8.46 -9.85
N VAL A 248 0.17 8.21 -9.66
CA VAL A 248 -0.42 6.87 -9.78
C VAL A 248 -0.25 6.34 -11.20
N GLU A 249 -0.43 7.20 -12.20
CA GLU A 249 -0.40 6.85 -13.61
C GLU A 249 0.99 6.40 -14.05
N GLU A 250 2.06 7.09 -13.62
CA GLU A 250 3.42 6.70 -13.98
C GLU A 250 3.90 5.50 -13.17
N GLN A 251 3.52 5.40 -11.88
CA GLN A 251 3.81 4.20 -11.08
C GLN A 251 3.19 2.94 -11.70
N ALA A 252 1.95 3.03 -12.21
CA ALA A 252 1.28 1.92 -12.88
C ALA A 252 1.96 1.48 -14.20
N ARG A 253 2.80 2.33 -14.81
CA ARG A 253 3.55 2.03 -16.04
C ARG A 253 4.94 1.42 -15.77
N ILE A 254 5.36 1.34 -14.51
CA ILE A 254 6.63 0.73 -14.15
C ILE A 254 6.61 -0.74 -14.61
N LYS A 255 7.58 -1.11 -15.45
CA LYS A 255 7.73 -2.48 -15.95
C LYS A 255 7.92 -3.45 -14.78
N VAL A 256 7.20 -4.56 -14.83
CA VAL A 256 7.25 -5.64 -13.84
C VAL A 256 8.11 -6.80 -14.36
N VAL A 257 9.07 -7.25 -13.56
CA VAL A 257 9.87 -8.46 -13.79
C VAL A 257 8.98 -9.68 -13.56
N LYS A 258 8.82 -10.54 -14.57
CA LYS A 258 7.94 -11.74 -14.47
C LYS A 258 8.53 -12.81 -13.54
N ASP A 259 9.78 -13.18 -13.78
CA ASP A 259 10.49 -14.18 -12.99
C ASP A 259 11.38 -13.45 -11.98
N LEU A 260 10.78 -13.07 -10.85
CA LEU A 260 11.46 -12.31 -9.81
C LEU A 260 12.41 -13.22 -9.04
N PRO A 261 13.75 -13.07 -9.17
CA PRO A 261 14.68 -13.83 -8.35
C PRO A 261 14.54 -13.44 -6.88
N ARG A 262 14.72 -14.41 -5.99
CA ARG A 262 14.76 -14.17 -4.55
C ARG A 262 15.95 -13.27 -4.21
N LEU A 263 15.71 -12.16 -3.52
CA LEU A 263 16.75 -11.24 -3.08
C LEU A 263 17.56 -11.88 -1.94
N LYS A 264 18.79 -12.32 -2.23
CA LYS A 264 19.62 -13.03 -1.24
C LYS A 264 20.43 -12.05 -0.39
N ARG A 265 20.24 -12.14 0.94
CA ARG A 265 20.98 -11.39 1.96
C ARG A 265 21.42 -12.29 3.14
N GLY A 266 21.43 -13.61 2.94
CA GLY A 266 21.75 -14.60 3.98
C GLY A 266 20.61 -14.87 4.96
N GLN A 267 19.37 -14.53 4.58
CA GLN A 267 18.16 -14.85 5.34
C GLN A 267 17.88 -16.36 5.32
N PRO A 268 17.35 -16.94 6.40
CA PRO A 268 16.98 -18.36 6.44
C PRO A 268 15.73 -18.63 5.58
N ASN A 269 15.54 -19.87 5.12
CA ASN A 269 14.27 -20.27 4.48
C ASN A 269 13.16 -20.50 5.52
N ALA A 270 13.53 -21.08 6.65
CA ALA A 270 12.66 -21.26 7.80
C ALA A 270 13.43 -20.96 9.09
N THR A 271 12.74 -20.47 10.12
CA THR A 271 13.33 -20.16 11.43
C THR A 271 12.32 -20.44 12.54
N LEU A 272 12.78 -20.61 13.78
CA LEU A 272 11.90 -20.79 14.94
C LEU A 272 11.72 -19.46 15.64
N LEU A 273 10.50 -18.97 15.82
CA LEU A 273 10.20 -17.82 16.67
C LEU A 273 9.95 -18.29 18.11
N VAL A 274 10.68 -17.70 19.06
CA VAL A 274 10.69 -18.10 20.48
C VAL A 274 10.53 -16.86 21.36
N THR A 275 9.44 -16.73 22.11
CA THR A 275 9.32 -15.61 23.06
C THR A 275 10.41 -15.66 24.13
N MET A 276 11.10 -14.54 24.36
CA MET A 276 12.15 -14.41 25.38
C MET A 276 11.65 -13.60 26.59
N ALA A 277 12.18 -13.91 27.77
CA ALA A 277 12.02 -13.15 29.01
C ALA A 277 13.42 -12.88 29.58
N GLY A 278 14.01 -11.75 29.18
CA GLY A 278 15.45 -11.55 29.28
C GLY A 278 16.19 -12.60 28.45
N ASP A 279 17.20 -13.26 29.03
CA ASP A 279 18.01 -14.27 28.34
C ASP A 279 17.38 -15.67 28.29
N LYS A 280 16.15 -15.85 28.81
CA LYS A 280 15.51 -17.18 28.92
C LYS A 280 14.26 -17.28 28.03
N PRO A 281 14.04 -18.43 27.37
CA PRO A 281 12.83 -18.66 26.60
C PRO A 281 11.62 -18.82 27.52
N LYS A 282 10.51 -18.18 27.13
CA LYS A 282 9.22 -18.31 27.81
C LYS A 282 8.45 -19.51 27.25
N ALA A 283 8.64 -20.67 27.88
CA ALA A 283 8.08 -21.96 27.43
C ALA A 283 6.55 -22.14 27.62
N SER A 284 5.80 -21.08 27.96
CA SER A 284 4.34 -21.16 28.15
C SER A 284 3.63 -21.62 26.88
N MET A 285 4.14 -21.23 25.71
CA MET A 285 3.68 -21.70 24.40
C MET A 285 4.79 -22.47 23.68
N GLY A 286 4.41 -23.33 22.74
CA GLY A 286 5.37 -23.96 21.82
C GLY A 286 6.01 -22.90 20.90
N PRO A 287 7.26 -23.08 20.45
CA PRO A 287 7.85 -22.17 19.48
C PRO A 287 7.10 -22.22 18.15
N VAL A 288 7.27 -21.19 17.32
CA VAL A 288 6.61 -21.07 16.02
C VAL A 288 7.60 -21.36 14.91
N ALA A 289 7.41 -22.45 14.17
CA ALA A 289 8.16 -22.68 12.94
C ALA A 289 7.66 -21.72 11.84
N PHE A 290 8.46 -20.71 11.51
CA PHE A 290 8.12 -19.69 10.54
C PHE A 290 8.75 -19.99 9.17
N ASN A 291 7.92 -19.98 8.12
CA ASN A 291 8.36 -20.17 6.75
C ASN A 291 8.71 -18.81 6.13
N HIS A 292 9.94 -18.35 6.34
CA HIS A 292 10.42 -17.04 5.88
C HIS A 292 10.42 -16.94 4.35
N GLU A 293 10.89 -17.98 3.65
CA GLU A 293 10.96 -18.01 2.18
C GLU A 293 9.58 -17.85 1.53
N LYS A 294 8.54 -18.50 2.07
CA LYS A 294 7.18 -18.34 1.54
C LYS A 294 6.65 -16.93 1.78
N HIS A 295 6.94 -16.34 2.93
CA HIS A 295 6.50 -14.98 3.23
C HIS A 295 7.19 -13.95 2.34
N GLU A 296 8.47 -14.12 2.00
CA GLU A 296 9.16 -13.26 1.02
C GLU A 296 8.44 -13.19 -0.34
N THR A 297 7.75 -14.26 -0.75
CA THR A 297 6.94 -14.28 -1.98
C THR A 297 5.51 -13.79 -1.82
N ALA A 298 5.04 -13.65 -0.57
CA ALA A 298 3.68 -13.25 -0.23
C ALA A 298 3.57 -11.77 0.15
N VAL A 299 4.70 -11.12 0.45
CA VAL A 299 4.80 -9.68 0.73
C VAL A 299 5.58 -8.99 -0.39
N ASN A 300 5.38 -7.67 -0.53
CA ASN A 300 6.02 -6.89 -1.59
C ASN A 300 7.43 -6.41 -1.22
N ASP A 301 7.78 -6.40 0.07
CA ASP A 301 9.08 -5.95 0.56
C ASP A 301 9.41 -6.57 1.94
N CYS A 302 10.67 -6.42 2.37
CA CYS A 302 11.10 -6.88 3.68
C CYS A 302 10.63 -5.96 4.82
N ARG A 303 10.38 -4.68 4.52
CA ARG A 303 10.07 -3.64 5.52
C ARG A 303 8.68 -3.83 6.12
N SER A 304 7.78 -4.48 5.40
CA SER A 304 6.44 -4.87 5.84
C SER A 304 6.47 -5.66 7.17
N CYS A 305 7.58 -6.34 7.47
CA CYS A 305 7.80 -7.01 8.76
C CYS A 305 9.02 -6.46 9.52
N HIS A 306 10.07 -6.04 8.83
CA HIS A 306 11.34 -5.59 9.42
C HIS A 306 11.43 -4.06 9.46
N GLU A 307 10.93 -3.46 10.54
CA GLU A 307 11.08 -2.02 10.81
C GLU A 307 12.06 -1.75 11.96
N GLY A 308 12.90 -0.72 11.78
CA GLY A 308 13.81 -0.22 12.81
C GLY A 308 15.14 -0.98 12.91
N LYS A 309 15.98 -0.56 13.88
CA LYS A 309 17.27 -1.18 14.20
C LYS A 309 17.05 -2.44 15.06
N GLY A 310 16.65 -3.55 14.43
CA GLY A 310 16.48 -4.84 15.09
C GLY A 310 17.58 -5.83 14.72
N THR A 311 17.97 -6.72 15.64
CA THR A 311 18.84 -7.84 15.29
C THR A 311 18.04 -8.83 14.45
N MET A 312 18.40 -8.96 13.18
CA MET A 312 17.82 -9.91 12.21
C MET A 312 18.20 -11.38 12.52
N ASP A 313 18.63 -11.67 13.75
CA ASP A 313 19.15 -12.96 14.20
C ASP A 313 18.07 -13.86 14.80
N GLY A 314 16.84 -13.37 14.91
CA GLY A 314 15.77 -14.12 15.54
C GLY A 314 16.02 -14.30 17.04
N LYS A 315 16.48 -13.28 17.74
CA LYS A 315 16.38 -13.24 19.20
C LYS A 315 15.15 -12.41 19.54
N PHE A 316 14.06 -13.11 19.82
CA PHE A 316 12.72 -12.61 19.54
C PHE A 316 12.07 -11.83 20.69
N PHE A 317 11.46 -10.70 20.28
CA PHE A 317 10.38 -9.92 20.87
C PHE A 317 10.07 -10.18 22.35
N GLU A 318 10.35 -9.17 23.18
CA GLU A 318 9.97 -9.15 24.60
C GLU A 318 8.44 -9.26 24.79
N LEU A 319 7.66 -8.85 23.79
CA LEU A 319 6.21 -8.76 23.86
C LEU A 319 5.54 -9.68 22.82
N ALA A 320 5.09 -10.86 23.26
CA ALA A 320 4.23 -11.74 22.47
C ALA A 320 2.90 -11.07 22.04
N GLY A 321 2.50 -9.96 22.67
CA GLY A 321 1.29 -9.22 22.32
C GLY A 321 1.32 -8.63 20.92
N ASP A 322 2.48 -8.13 20.48
CA ASP A 322 2.61 -7.42 19.21
C ASP A 322 2.39 -8.34 18.00
N MET A 323 2.69 -9.64 18.14
CA MET A 323 2.49 -10.65 17.09
C MET A 323 1.02 -11.00 16.85
N HIS A 324 0.18 -10.82 17.86
CA HIS A 324 -1.23 -11.22 17.84
C HIS A 324 -2.17 -10.03 17.68
N LEU A 325 -1.65 -8.81 17.77
CA LEU A 325 -2.46 -7.61 17.69
C LEU A 325 -3.00 -7.44 16.26
N ARG A 326 -4.34 -7.48 16.11
CA ARG A 326 -5.02 -7.35 14.80
C ARG A 326 -4.75 -6.02 14.10
N THR A 327 -4.49 -4.96 14.87
CA THR A 327 -4.18 -3.64 14.32
C THR A 327 -2.72 -3.48 13.93
N ASN A 328 -1.86 -4.46 14.22
CA ASN A 328 -0.44 -4.41 13.91
C ASN A 328 -0.13 -5.22 12.65
N MET A 329 0.16 -4.53 11.55
CA MET A 329 0.45 -5.17 10.25
C MET A 329 1.78 -5.92 10.22
N GLN A 330 2.70 -5.58 11.12
CA GLN A 330 3.97 -6.27 11.34
C GLN A 330 3.75 -7.58 12.13
N GLY A 331 2.61 -7.71 12.82
CA GLY A 331 2.22 -8.92 13.54
C GLY A 331 1.59 -9.96 12.62
N CYS A 332 1.73 -11.24 12.97
CA CYS A 332 1.19 -12.34 12.19
C CYS A 332 -0.33 -12.24 12.02
N ILE A 333 -1.04 -11.96 13.12
CA ILE A 333 -2.51 -11.94 13.10
C ILE A 333 -3.04 -10.73 12.35
N GLY A 334 -2.46 -9.53 12.55
CA GLY A 334 -2.91 -8.33 11.85
C GLY A 334 -2.75 -8.43 10.33
N CYS A 335 -1.59 -8.91 9.85
CA CYS A 335 -1.41 -9.14 8.41
C CYS A 335 -2.37 -10.19 7.85
N HIS A 336 -2.57 -11.31 8.57
CA HIS A 336 -3.50 -12.35 8.12
C HIS A 336 -4.96 -11.87 8.10
N ASP A 337 -5.37 -11.02 9.04
CA ASP A 337 -6.70 -10.40 9.08
C ASP A 337 -6.92 -9.50 7.87
N ALA A 338 -5.95 -8.63 7.57
CA ALA A 338 -5.99 -7.79 6.37
C ALA A 338 -6.09 -8.63 5.08
N LYS A 339 -5.38 -9.77 4.99
CA LYS A 339 -5.53 -10.70 3.86
C LYS A 339 -6.91 -11.34 3.73
N GLN A 340 -7.60 -11.56 4.85
CA GLN A 340 -8.98 -12.05 4.85
C GLN A 340 -9.96 -10.96 4.39
N GLU A 341 -9.67 -9.69 4.65
CA GLU A 341 -10.49 -8.56 4.19
C GLU A 341 -10.26 -8.22 2.71
N GLU A 342 -9.02 -8.32 2.22
CA GLU A 342 -8.64 -8.01 0.83
C GLU A 342 -9.35 -8.93 -0.18
N LYS A 343 -9.56 -10.21 0.16
CA LYS A 343 -10.15 -11.21 -0.74
C LYS A 343 -11.66 -11.32 -0.50
N LEU A 344 -12.44 -10.96 -1.52
CA LEU A 344 -13.91 -10.97 -1.47
C LEU A 344 -14.47 -12.31 -0.94
N VAL A 345 -13.96 -13.45 -1.40
CA VAL A 345 -14.38 -14.79 -0.93
C VAL A 345 -14.15 -15.01 0.57
N CYS A 346 -13.05 -14.48 1.11
CA CYS A 346 -12.72 -14.59 2.53
C CYS A 346 -13.60 -13.65 3.35
N ALA A 347 -13.76 -12.40 2.90
CA ALA A 347 -14.57 -11.38 3.57
C ALA A 347 -16.04 -11.80 3.76
N GLY A 348 -16.60 -12.61 2.84
CA GLY A 348 -17.95 -13.14 2.94
C GLY A 348 -18.23 -13.91 4.24
N CYS A 349 -17.26 -14.70 4.71
CA CYS A 349 -17.34 -15.43 5.98
C CYS A 349 -16.67 -14.67 7.13
N HIS A 350 -15.43 -14.22 6.93
CA HIS A 350 -14.61 -13.62 7.98
C HIS A 350 -15.15 -12.27 8.48
N GLY A 351 -15.77 -11.47 7.61
CA GLY A 351 -16.39 -10.19 8.00
C GLY A 351 -17.61 -10.35 8.92
N GLN A 352 -18.12 -11.58 9.09
CA GLN A 352 -19.25 -11.89 9.97
C GLN A 352 -18.81 -12.63 11.24
N MET A 353 -17.52 -12.98 11.36
CA MET A 353 -17.01 -13.65 12.55
C MET A 353 -16.77 -12.65 13.69
N PRO A 354 -17.02 -13.06 14.95
CA PRO A 354 -16.82 -12.17 16.09
C PRO A 354 -15.32 -11.87 16.29
N VAL A 355 -14.95 -10.59 16.20
CA VAL A 355 -13.56 -10.12 16.33
C VAL A 355 -13.04 -10.09 17.78
N ASN A 356 -13.94 -9.98 18.76
CA ASN A 356 -13.61 -9.86 20.19
C ASN A 356 -13.62 -11.22 20.94
N LYS A 357 -13.78 -12.33 20.22
CA LYS A 357 -13.79 -13.66 20.85
C LYS A 357 -12.35 -14.16 21.01
N ALA A 358 -12.04 -14.71 22.17
CA ALA A 358 -10.75 -15.34 22.40
C ALA A 358 -10.51 -16.46 21.38
N PRO A 359 -9.28 -16.58 20.82
CA PRO A 359 -8.93 -17.64 19.88
C PRO A 359 -9.06 -19.03 20.52
N SER A 360 -9.42 -20.04 19.72
CA SER A 360 -9.48 -21.43 20.19
C SER A 360 -8.07 -22.01 20.35
N GLN A 361 -7.91 -23.03 21.19
CA GLN A 361 -6.64 -23.76 21.32
C GLN A 361 -6.17 -24.34 19.98
N ASP A 362 -7.11 -24.80 19.13
CA ASP A 362 -6.80 -25.30 17.80
C ASP A 362 -6.21 -24.22 16.89
N SER A 363 -6.67 -22.97 17.00
CA SER A 363 -6.11 -21.85 16.25
C SER A 363 -4.70 -21.48 16.73
N CYS A 364 -4.44 -21.58 18.05
CA CYS A 364 -3.10 -21.39 18.60
C CYS A 364 -2.12 -22.44 18.06
N ALA A 365 -2.56 -23.70 17.95
CA ALA A 365 -1.77 -24.83 17.47
C ALA A 365 -1.41 -24.74 15.97
N LYS A 366 -2.05 -23.84 15.20
CA LYS A 366 -1.63 -23.55 13.82
C LYS A 366 -0.28 -22.83 13.77
N CYS A 367 0.12 -22.12 14.81
CA CYS A 367 1.43 -21.47 14.85
C CYS A 367 2.34 -22.11 15.89
N HIS A 368 1.82 -22.31 17.10
CA HIS A 368 2.57 -22.82 18.24
C HIS A 368 2.64 -24.34 18.22
N ASP A 369 3.85 -24.86 18.06
CA ASP A 369 4.09 -26.29 18.02
C ASP A 369 4.63 -26.77 19.36
N SER A 370 3.82 -27.53 20.10
CA SER A 370 4.22 -28.10 21.38
C SER A 370 5.29 -29.17 21.25
N SER A 371 5.38 -29.84 20.09
CA SER A 371 6.39 -30.88 19.83
C SER A 371 7.80 -30.32 19.76
N LEU A 372 7.94 -29.02 19.44
CA LEU A 372 9.22 -28.32 19.34
C LEU A 372 9.70 -27.73 20.68
N LYS A 373 8.99 -27.98 21.79
CA LYS A 373 9.40 -27.49 23.12
C LYS A 373 10.65 -28.19 23.67
N ASP A 374 10.94 -29.39 23.18
CA ASP A 374 12.15 -30.15 23.52
C ASP A 374 13.45 -29.48 23.02
N LEU A 375 13.32 -28.54 22.09
CA LEU A 375 14.46 -27.74 21.59
C LEU A 375 15.05 -26.79 22.62
N TYR A 376 14.36 -26.53 23.73
CA TYR A 376 14.90 -25.76 24.85
C TYR A 376 15.86 -26.63 25.69
N ILE A 377 17.05 -26.91 25.16
CA ILE A 377 18.08 -27.64 25.92
C ILE A 377 18.62 -26.70 27.01
N ASP A 378 18.53 -27.11 28.27
CA ASP A 378 18.97 -26.35 29.46
C ASP A 378 18.40 -24.92 29.57
N GLY A 379 17.23 -24.68 28.97
CA GLY A 379 16.62 -23.34 28.94
C GLY A 379 17.32 -22.36 28.00
N ALA A 380 18.05 -22.85 27.00
CA ALA A 380 18.62 -22.06 25.90
C ALA A 380 17.96 -22.41 24.56
N VAL A 381 17.94 -21.43 23.65
CA VAL A 381 17.54 -21.64 22.24
C VAL A 381 18.71 -22.30 21.50
N PRO A 382 18.47 -23.28 20.61
CA PRO A 382 19.55 -23.91 19.86
C PRO A 382 20.23 -22.93 18.90
N ALA A 383 21.43 -23.28 18.43
CA ALA A 383 22.15 -22.51 17.42
C ALA A 383 21.29 -22.26 16.17
N LYS A 384 21.53 -21.13 15.49
CA LYS A 384 20.69 -20.64 14.37
C LYS A 384 20.46 -21.69 13.29
N GLU A 385 21.50 -22.45 12.93
CA GLU A 385 21.45 -23.47 11.88
C GLU A 385 20.57 -24.67 12.30
N VAL A 386 20.66 -25.07 13.58
CA VAL A 386 19.84 -26.14 14.15
C VAL A 386 18.38 -25.69 14.24
N ALA A 387 18.14 -24.46 14.71
CA ALA A 387 16.81 -23.87 14.75
C ALA A 387 16.18 -23.81 13.34
N ALA A 388 16.93 -23.36 12.33
CA ALA A 388 16.47 -23.28 10.95
C ALA A 388 16.14 -24.66 10.37
N ALA A 389 16.97 -25.68 10.62
CA ALA A 389 16.71 -27.05 10.16
C ALA A 389 15.42 -27.63 10.77
N ARG A 390 15.23 -27.48 12.08
CA ARG A 390 14.01 -27.94 12.77
C ARG A 390 12.76 -27.20 12.32
N ALA A 391 12.87 -25.89 12.13
CA ALA A 391 11.78 -25.11 11.55
C ALA A 391 11.43 -25.59 10.14
N ALA A 392 12.43 -25.90 9.31
CA ALA A 392 12.21 -26.40 7.95
C ALA A 392 11.50 -27.77 7.95
N GLU A 393 11.88 -28.69 8.84
CA GLU A 393 11.20 -29.98 9.03
C GLU A 393 9.72 -29.77 9.42
N ALA A 394 9.45 -28.94 10.43
CA ALA A 394 8.09 -28.67 10.88
C ALA A 394 7.24 -27.97 9.80
N VAL A 395 7.84 -27.03 9.05
CA VAL A 395 7.18 -26.34 7.93
C VAL A 395 6.86 -27.32 6.79
N ALA A 396 7.74 -28.25 6.48
CA ALA A 396 7.55 -29.21 5.39
C ALA A 396 6.41 -30.20 5.66
N LEU A 397 6.05 -30.43 6.92
CA LEU A 397 4.95 -31.31 7.33
C LEU A 397 3.56 -30.64 7.23
N ARG A 398 3.49 -29.34 6.96
CA ARG A 398 2.22 -28.60 6.89
C ARG A 398 1.44 -28.99 5.63
N ASP A 399 0.19 -29.40 5.80
CA ASP A 399 -0.75 -29.49 4.68
C ASP A 399 -1.29 -28.09 4.35
N LEU A 400 -1.01 -27.61 3.14
CA LEU A 400 -1.42 -26.30 2.65
C LEU A 400 -2.61 -26.39 1.67
N ARG A 401 -3.18 -27.59 1.48
CA ARG A 401 -4.30 -27.79 0.56
C ARG A 401 -5.59 -27.35 1.21
N VAL A 402 -6.44 -26.68 0.45
CA VAL A 402 -7.80 -26.36 0.89
C VAL A 402 -8.59 -27.66 0.97
N ALA A 403 -8.99 -28.01 2.19
CA ALA A 403 -9.79 -29.20 2.45
C ALA A 403 -11.13 -29.13 1.71
N THR A 404 -11.56 -30.28 1.20
CA THR A 404 -12.83 -30.45 0.47
C THR A 404 -13.70 -31.45 1.20
N ILE A 405 -15.01 -31.30 1.09
CA ILE A 405 -16.01 -32.25 1.60
C ILE A 405 -16.65 -32.99 0.41
N ALA A 406 -17.07 -34.24 0.65
CA ALA A 406 -17.73 -35.04 -0.37
C ALA A 406 -19.07 -34.42 -0.80
N VAL A 407 -19.39 -34.46 -2.09
CA VAL A 407 -20.55 -33.77 -2.67
C VAL A 407 -21.87 -34.34 -2.14
N GLU A 408 -21.89 -35.65 -1.90
CA GLU A 408 -22.99 -36.41 -1.30
C GLU A 408 -23.29 -35.98 0.14
N ASP A 409 -22.29 -35.47 0.87
CA ASP A 409 -22.45 -34.98 2.23
C ASP A 409 -23.01 -33.53 2.28
N ILE A 410 -23.10 -32.87 1.12
CA ILE A 410 -23.65 -31.52 0.99
C ILE A 410 -25.03 -31.59 0.32
N PRO A 411 -26.12 -31.18 0.99
CA PRO A 411 -27.43 -31.10 0.37
C PRO A 411 -27.41 -30.18 -0.86
N GLU A 412 -27.99 -30.65 -1.97
CA GLU A 412 -28.03 -29.89 -3.23
C GLU A 412 -28.79 -28.57 -3.08
N THR A 413 -30.00 -28.65 -2.55
CA THR A 413 -30.89 -27.52 -2.27
C THR A 413 -31.46 -27.65 -0.86
N VAL A 414 -31.54 -26.53 -0.14
CA VAL A 414 -32.17 -26.45 1.18
C VAL A 414 -33.38 -25.52 1.08
N THR A 415 -34.55 -26.01 1.47
CA THR A 415 -35.79 -25.21 1.49
C THR A 415 -35.97 -24.56 2.87
N ILE A 416 -35.93 -23.22 2.92
CA ILE A 416 -36.10 -22.44 4.14
C ILE A 416 -37.54 -21.92 4.19
N GLY A 417 -38.41 -22.65 4.91
CA GLY A 417 -39.86 -22.37 4.95
C GLY A 417 -40.43 -22.00 6.32
N SER A 418 -39.63 -22.05 7.40
CA SER A 418 -40.12 -21.87 8.77
C SER A 418 -40.70 -20.48 9.07
N LEU A 419 -40.44 -19.50 8.19
CA LEU A 419 -40.93 -18.11 8.28
C LEU A 419 -41.84 -17.73 7.08
N SER A 420 -42.32 -18.71 6.31
CA SER A 420 -43.08 -18.44 5.08
C SER A 420 -44.49 -17.93 5.39
N VAL A 421 -44.59 -16.62 5.60
CA VAL A 421 -45.87 -15.90 5.77
C VAL A 421 -46.19 -15.14 4.49
N THR A 422 -45.48 -14.03 4.22
CA THR A 422 -45.68 -13.14 3.06
C THR A 422 -45.04 -13.65 1.76
N TYR A 423 -43.95 -14.39 1.87
CA TYR A 423 -43.19 -14.93 0.74
C TYR A 423 -43.20 -16.47 0.78
N GLU A 424 -43.07 -17.11 -0.37
CA GLU A 424 -42.82 -18.55 -0.51
C GLU A 424 -41.52 -18.96 0.21
N PRO A 425 -41.36 -20.24 0.58
CA PRO A 425 -40.10 -20.75 1.09
C PRO A 425 -38.92 -20.46 0.14
N SER A 426 -37.81 -19.97 0.69
CA SER A 426 -36.59 -19.73 -0.09
C SER A 426 -35.95 -21.08 -0.47
N LYS A 427 -35.56 -21.23 -1.74
CA LYS A 427 -34.82 -22.39 -2.23
C LYS A 427 -33.34 -22.03 -2.31
N LEU A 428 -32.59 -22.34 -1.26
CA LEU A 428 -31.15 -22.06 -1.19
C LEU A 428 -30.39 -23.09 -2.04
N PRO A 429 -29.63 -22.69 -3.08
CA PRO A 429 -28.77 -23.57 -3.85
C PRO A 429 -27.50 -23.92 -3.05
N HIS A 430 -27.69 -24.65 -1.95
CA HIS A 430 -26.72 -24.85 -0.88
C HIS A 430 -25.38 -25.41 -1.38
N ARG A 431 -25.41 -26.56 -2.08
CA ARG A 431 -24.19 -27.18 -2.62
C ARG A 431 -23.44 -26.28 -3.59
N LYS A 432 -24.16 -25.60 -4.49
CA LYS A 432 -23.55 -24.71 -5.49
C LYS A 432 -22.76 -23.56 -4.83
N ILE A 433 -23.28 -23.01 -3.73
CA ILE A 433 -22.59 -21.96 -2.97
C ILE A 433 -21.31 -22.53 -2.34
N VAL A 434 -21.42 -23.69 -1.67
CA VAL A 434 -20.29 -24.36 -1.01
C VAL A 434 -19.18 -24.69 -2.00
N GLU A 435 -19.51 -25.30 -3.14
CA GLU A 435 -18.54 -25.63 -4.20
C GLU A 435 -17.85 -24.37 -4.74
N ARG A 436 -18.61 -23.27 -4.92
CA ARG A 436 -18.03 -22.00 -5.38
C ARG A 436 -17.05 -21.42 -4.36
N LEU A 437 -17.40 -21.42 -3.07
CA LEU A 437 -16.52 -20.93 -2.02
C LEU A 437 -15.22 -21.74 -1.92
N ILE A 438 -15.32 -23.08 -1.97
CA ILE A 438 -14.14 -23.96 -1.99
C ILE A 438 -13.27 -23.66 -3.21
N LYS A 439 -13.88 -23.59 -4.40
CA LYS A 439 -13.18 -23.32 -5.64
C LYS A 439 -12.42 -22.00 -5.60
N ASP A 440 -13.05 -20.94 -5.08
CA ASP A 440 -12.45 -19.59 -5.02
C ASP A 440 -11.33 -19.50 -3.97
N MET A 441 -11.28 -20.42 -2.99
CA MET A 441 -10.16 -20.54 -2.05
C MET A 441 -9.02 -21.43 -2.56
N GLN A 442 -9.22 -22.26 -3.59
CA GLN A 442 -8.20 -23.22 -4.04
C GLN A 442 -6.89 -22.51 -4.42
N GLY A 443 -5.77 -23.10 -3.99
CA GLY A 443 -4.43 -22.54 -4.18
C GLY A 443 -4.02 -21.48 -3.14
N ASP A 444 -4.93 -21.04 -2.26
CA ASP A 444 -4.58 -20.18 -1.15
C ASP A 444 -3.98 -21.00 0.01
N THR A 445 -2.68 -20.81 0.24
CA THR A 445 -1.94 -21.55 1.28
C THR A 445 -2.31 -21.12 2.70
N LEU A 446 -2.79 -19.89 2.90
CA LEU A 446 -3.24 -19.40 4.21
C LEU A 446 -4.57 -20.09 4.57
N ALA A 447 -5.53 -20.08 3.66
CA ALA A 447 -6.81 -20.77 3.82
C ALA A 447 -6.62 -22.28 3.98
N GLY A 448 -5.77 -22.91 3.16
CA GLY A 448 -5.49 -24.34 3.24
C GLY A 448 -4.93 -24.76 4.60
N TYR A 449 -3.95 -24.02 5.10
CA TYR A 449 -3.33 -24.34 6.38
C TYR A 449 -4.23 -24.09 7.59
N PHE A 450 -4.88 -22.91 7.65
CA PHE A 450 -5.67 -22.51 8.81
C PHE A 450 -7.01 -23.24 8.89
N HIS A 451 -7.64 -23.58 7.75
CA HIS A 451 -8.88 -24.37 7.77
C HIS A 451 -8.59 -25.83 8.09
N GLY A 452 -7.69 -26.50 7.36
CA GLY A 452 -7.12 -27.82 7.67
C GLY A 452 -8.08 -29.00 7.94
N GLN A 453 -9.40 -28.81 7.88
CA GLN A 453 -10.44 -29.82 8.08
C GLN A 453 -11.56 -29.59 7.06
N ASP A 454 -12.15 -30.67 6.57
CA ASP A 454 -13.19 -30.67 5.53
C ASP A 454 -14.48 -29.93 5.93
N THR A 455 -14.76 -29.83 7.23
CA THR A 455 -15.99 -29.27 7.80
C THR A 455 -15.80 -27.89 8.46
N LEU A 456 -14.56 -27.39 8.61
CA LEU A 456 -14.33 -26.13 9.32
C LEU A 456 -14.95 -24.94 8.56
N MET A 457 -14.83 -24.93 7.24
CA MET A 457 -15.45 -23.88 6.40
C MET A 457 -16.96 -23.80 6.59
N CYS A 458 -17.64 -24.93 6.88
CA CYS A 458 -19.07 -24.95 7.12
C CYS A 458 -19.47 -24.06 8.31
N GLN A 459 -18.56 -23.86 9.28
CA GLN A 459 -18.79 -22.97 10.42
C GLN A 459 -18.79 -21.47 10.04
N GLY A 460 -18.40 -21.11 8.82
CA GLY A 460 -18.58 -19.76 8.29
C GLY A 460 -20.06 -19.36 8.21
N CYS A 461 -20.95 -20.34 8.02
CA CYS A 461 -22.40 -20.14 8.13
C CYS A 461 -22.98 -20.82 9.39
N HIS A 462 -22.60 -22.07 9.64
CA HIS A 462 -23.02 -22.88 10.78
C HIS A 462 -22.19 -22.60 12.04
N HIS A 463 -22.05 -21.32 12.38
CA HIS A 463 -21.24 -20.84 13.48
C HIS A 463 -21.78 -21.26 14.86
N ASN A 464 -20.94 -21.13 15.90
CA ASN A 464 -21.29 -21.42 17.30
C ASN A 464 -21.78 -22.86 17.57
N SER A 465 -21.46 -23.80 16.68
CA SER A 465 -21.64 -25.24 16.86
C SER A 465 -20.35 -25.97 16.45
N PRO A 466 -20.06 -27.18 16.96
CA PRO A 466 -18.90 -27.96 16.50
C PRO A 466 -18.94 -28.22 14.99
N ALA A 467 -17.78 -28.25 14.33
CA ALA A 467 -17.68 -28.58 12.91
C ALA A 467 -18.26 -29.98 12.65
N SER A 468 -19.20 -30.07 11.71
CA SER A 468 -19.96 -31.31 11.45
C SER A 468 -20.58 -31.29 10.06
N LYS A 469 -20.78 -32.48 9.50
CA LYS A 469 -21.55 -32.71 8.27
C LYS A 469 -23.06 -32.52 8.48
N THR A 470 -23.52 -32.56 9.72
CA THR A 470 -24.94 -32.38 10.09
C THR A 470 -25.11 -31.25 11.12
N PRO A 471 -24.87 -29.99 10.73
CA PRO A 471 -24.99 -28.85 11.63
C PRO A 471 -26.43 -28.62 12.09
N PRO A 472 -26.65 -27.98 13.25
CA PRO A 472 -27.98 -27.66 13.75
C PRO A 472 -28.68 -26.61 12.86
N LYS A 473 -30.01 -26.59 12.92
CA LYS A 473 -30.83 -25.55 12.26
C LYS A 473 -30.65 -24.20 12.95
N CYS A 474 -30.64 -23.10 12.21
CA CYS A 474 -30.56 -21.74 12.78
C CYS A 474 -31.61 -21.47 13.87
N ALA A 475 -32.82 -22.01 13.68
CA ALA A 475 -33.94 -21.87 14.60
C ALA A 475 -33.70 -22.51 15.99
N SER A 476 -32.70 -23.40 16.16
CA SER A 476 -32.37 -23.95 17.47
C SER A 476 -31.85 -22.89 18.44
N CYS A 477 -31.32 -21.77 17.93
CA CYS A 477 -30.81 -20.67 18.73
C CYS A 477 -31.50 -19.33 18.44
N HIS A 478 -31.97 -19.10 17.21
CA HIS A 478 -32.55 -17.81 16.76
C HIS A 478 -34.09 -17.74 16.86
N GLY A 479 -34.72 -18.39 17.83
CA GLY A 479 -36.18 -18.58 17.87
C GLY A 479 -37.04 -17.33 18.13
N ALA A 480 -36.67 -16.48 19.10
CA ALA A 480 -37.45 -15.28 19.46
C ALA A 480 -36.96 -14.04 18.69
N PRO A 481 -37.84 -13.08 18.31
CA PRO A 481 -37.45 -11.85 17.60
C PRO A 481 -36.41 -11.00 18.35
N PHE A 482 -36.45 -11.04 19.68
CA PHE A 482 -35.51 -10.41 20.60
C PHE A 482 -35.50 -11.17 21.92
N ASP A 483 -34.31 -11.46 22.46
CA ASP A 483 -34.10 -12.05 23.78
C ASP A 483 -33.22 -11.10 24.62
N PRO A 484 -33.75 -10.47 25.68
CA PRO A 484 -32.98 -9.58 26.55
C PRO A 484 -31.78 -10.27 27.21
N ALA A 485 -31.80 -11.59 27.36
CA ALA A 485 -30.69 -12.35 27.92
C ALA A 485 -29.54 -12.57 26.92
N THR A 486 -29.82 -12.45 25.61
CA THR A 486 -28.83 -12.58 24.53
C THR A 486 -29.03 -11.49 23.48
N PRO A 487 -28.79 -10.20 23.83
CA PRO A 487 -29.12 -9.06 22.96
C PRO A 487 -28.38 -9.07 21.63
N ASP A 488 -27.19 -9.70 21.57
CA ASP A 488 -26.38 -9.84 20.35
C ASP A 488 -26.88 -10.95 19.41
N ARG A 489 -27.89 -11.72 19.83
CA ARG A 489 -28.47 -12.79 19.01
C ARG A 489 -29.74 -12.30 18.31
N PRO A 490 -29.72 -12.11 16.98
CA PRO A 490 -30.91 -11.68 16.24
C PRO A 490 -31.99 -12.78 16.22
N GLY A 491 -33.26 -12.40 16.08
CA GLY A 491 -34.30 -13.38 15.74
C GLY A 491 -34.15 -13.99 14.34
N LEU A 492 -34.84 -15.10 14.07
CA LEU A 492 -34.61 -15.95 12.89
C LEU A 492 -34.65 -15.21 11.54
N LYS A 493 -35.57 -14.25 11.37
CA LYS A 493 -35.65 -13.44 10.15
C LYS A 493 -34.40 -12.59 9.96
N ALA A 494 -33.98 -11.90 11.02
CA ALA A 494 -32.81 -11.04 11.00
C ALA A 494 -31.51 -11.86 10.89
N ALA A 495 -31.47 -13.07 11.46
CA ALA A 495 -30.35 -14.00 11.28
C ALA A 495 -30.15 -14.37 9.81
N TYR A 496 -31.21 -14.77 9.09
CA TYR A 496 -31.11 -15.08 7.66
C TYR A 496 -30.74 -13.85 6.83
N HIS A 497 -31.42 -12.71 7.02
CA HIS A 497 -31.11 -11.50 6.24
C HIS A 497 -29.69 -11.00 6.52
N GLY A 498 -29.30 -10.92 7.80
CA GLY A 498 -27.98 -10.51 8.21
C GLY A 498 -26.90 -11.40 7.60
N GLN A 499 -27.07 -12.72 7.62
CA GLN A 499 -26.07 -13.64 7.09
C GLN A 499 -25.99 -13.64 5.55
N CYS A 500 -27.13 -13.75 4.87
CA CYS A 500 -27.16 -13.82 3.41
C CYS A 500 -26.75 -12.50 2.76
N MET A 501 -27.35 -11.38 3.19
CA MET A 501 -27.16 -10.08 2.53
C MET A 501 -25.77 -9.51 2.82
N SER A 502 -25.22 -9.74 4.01
CA SER A 502 -23.85 -9.29 4.34
C SER A 502 -22.80 -10.06 3.55
N CYS A 503 -22.97 -11.38 3.41
CA CYS A 503 -22.10 -12.18 2.55
C CYS A 503 -22.12 -11.68 1.10
N HIS A 504 -23.30 -11.46 0.53
CA HIS A 504 -23.42 -10.93 -0.84
C HIS A 504 -22.79 -9.56 -0.99
N THR A 505 -22.95 -8.68 0.00
CA THR A 505 -22.36 -7.34 0.01
C THR A 505 -20.84 -7.41 0.09
N ALA A 506 -20.30 -8.19 1.03
CA ALA A 506 -18.86 -8.36 1.22
C ALA A 506 -18.19 -9.01 -0.01
N MET A 507 -18.87 -9.98 -0.62
CA MET A 507 -18.42 -10.64 -1.84
C MET A 507 -18.69 -9.84 -3.12
N LYS A 508 -19.36 -8.68 -3.02
CA LYS A 508 -19.78 -7.83 -4.15
C LYS A 508 -20.57 -8.59 -5.22
N LEU A 509 -21.49 -9.45 -4.80
CA LEU A 509 -22.35 -10.22 -5.70
C LEU A 509 -23.49 -9.34 -6.22
N GLU A 510 -23.69 -9.33 -7.53
CA GLU A 510 -24.76 -8.56 -8.18
C GLU A 510 -26.14 -9.25 -8.04
N LYS A 511 -26.16 -10.58 -7.95
CA LYS A 511 -27.38 -11.39 -7.87
C LYS A 511 -27.31 -12.42 -6.75
N PRO A 512 -28.40 -12.64 -5.99
CA PRO A 512 -29.60 -11.79 -5.91
C PRO A 512 -29.26 -10.42 -5.33
N SER A 513 -29.94 -9.35 -5.80
CA SER A 513 -29.83 -8.03 -5.17
C SER A 513 -30.50 -8.04 -3.79
N ASN A 514 -29.89 -7.39 -2.80
CA ASN A 514 -30.46 -7.24 -1.46
C ASN A 514 -31.79 -6.44 -1.46
N THR A 515 -32.07 -5.68 -2.52
CA THR A 515 -33.33 -4.93 -2.69
C THR A 515 -34.38 -5.66 -3.53
N GLY A 516 -33.99 -6.70 -4.26
CA GLY A 516 -34.85 -7.46 -5.18
C GLY A 516 -35.62 -8.59 -4.50
N CYS A 517 -36.41 -8.27 -3.46
CA CYS A 517 -37.00 -9.25 -2.54
C CYS A 517 -37.86 -10.34 -3.22
N GLY A 518 -38.68 -9.98 -4.21
CA GLY A 518 -39.67 -10.87 -4.86
C GLY A 518 -39.45 -11.07 -6.36
N ASP A 519 -38.33 -10.59 -6.89
CA ASP A 519 -38.03 -10.65 -8.32
C ASP A 519 -37.72 -12.09 -8.77
N ALA A 520 -37.70 -12.33 -10.08
CA ALA A 520 -37.32 -13.64 -10.63
C ALA A 520 -35.92 -14.10 -10.20
N ASP A 521 -35.04 -13.12 -9.94
CA ASP A 521 -33.69 -13.31 -9.42
C ASP A 521 -33.59 -13.14 -7.89
N GLY A 522 -34.71 -12.99 -7.18
CA GLY A 522 -34.77 -12.78 -5.73
C GLY A 522 -34.66 -14.08 -4.89
N CYS A 523 -34.45 -13.93 -3.59
CA CYS A 523 -34.26 -15.08 -2.68
C CYS A 523 -35.56 -15.88 -2.40
N HIS A 524 -36.72 -15.24 -2.51
CA HIS A 524 -38.03 -15.83 -2.22
C HIS A 524 -39.13 -15.15 -3.03
N LYS A 525 -40.07 -15.92 -3.59
CA LYS A 525 -41.14 -15.35 -4.42
C LYS A 525 -42.26 -14.80 -3.54
N THR A 526 -42.90 -13.72 -3.99
CA THR A 526 -44.13 -13.23 -3.36
C THR A 526 -45.23 -14.27 -3.53
N LYS A 527 -46.00 -14.53 -2.47
CA LYS A 527 -47.16 -15.43 -2.55
C LYS A 527 -48.34 -14.82 -3.27
#